data_AF-F5S514-F1
#
_entry.id   AF-F5S514-F1
#
_cell.length_a   1.000
_cell.length_b   1.000
_cell.length_c   1.000
_cell.angle_alpha   90.00
_cell.angle_beta   90.00
_cell.angle_gamma   90.00
#
_symmetry.space_group_name_H-M   'P 1'
#
loop_
_entity.id
_entity.type
_entity.pdbx_description
1 polymer ?
#
loop_
_entity_poly.entity_id
_entity_poly.type
_entity_poly.pdbx_seq_one_letter_code
_entity_poly.pdbx_strand_id
1 'polypeptide(L)' 'MGLTVEISKKIQDISWHILPKRWIVERTFAWLGWSGRLAKDFEQTNLSAENFVKLGYISQILKFIK' A
#
# COMPACT_ATOMS: atom_id res chain seq x y z
N MET A 1 7.85 -6.46 -20.83
CA MET A 1 8.47 -7.13 -19.67
C MET A 1 7.35 -7.68 -18.81
N GLY A 2 7.09 -8.99 -18.90
CA GLY A 2 6.01 -9.65 -18.17
C GLY A 2 6.45 -9.97 -16.75
N LEU A 3 6.03 -9.16 -15.77
CA LEU A 3 6.16 -9.51 -14.36
C LEU A 3 5.08 -10.53 -14.02
N THR A 4 5.49 -11.67 -13.47
CA THR A 4 4.57 -12.65 -12.87
C THR A 4 3.98 -12.02 -11.62
N VAL A 5 2.77 -11.48 -11.73
CA VAL A 5 2.03 -10.96 -10.59
C VAL A 5 1.49 -12.16 -9.82
N GLU A 6 2.06 -12.42 -8.64
CA GLU A 6 1.47 -13.35 -7.69
C GLU A 6 0.25 -12.69 -7.05
N ILE A 7 -0.90 -12.88 -7.69
CA ILE A 7 -2.19 -12.45 -7.16
C ILE A 7 -2.58 -13.45 -6.08
N SER A 8 -2.81 -12.98 -4.85
CA SER A 8 -3.31 -13.83 -3.78
C SER A 8 -4.61 -14.52 -4.20
N LYS A 9 -4.84 -15.76 -3.74
CA LYS A 9 -6.12 -16.44 -3.99
C LYS A 9 -7.25 -15.53 -3.48
N LYS A 10 -8.11 -15.10 -4.40
CA LYS A 10 -9.34 -14.37 -4.08
C LYS A 10 -10.12 -15.22 -3.08
N ILE A 11 -10.59 -14.60 -1.99
CA ILE A 11 -11.46 -15.26 -1.01
C ILE A 11 -12.71 -15.71 -1.78
N GLN A 12 -12.86 -17.02 -1.99
CA GLN A 12 -13.92 -17.59 -2.83
C GLN A 12 -15.25 -17.63 -2.08
N ASP A 13 -15.19 -17.72 -0.75
CA ASP A 13 -16.36 -17.73 0.10
C ASP A 13 -16.92 -16.30 0.29
N ILE A 14 -18.18 -16.12 -0.11
CA ILE A 14 -18.93 -14.86 0.07
C ILE A 14 -19.31 -14.67 1.56
N SER A 15 -19.02 -15.65 2.42
CA SER A 15 -19.25 -15.55 3.86
C SER A 15 -18.29 -14.59 4.56
N TRP A 16 -18.77 -14.00 5.65
CA TRP A 16 -17.97 -13.13 6.49
C TRP A 16 -16.89 -13.93 7.22
N HIS A 17 -15.63 -13.55 7.02
CA HIS A 17 -14.48 -14.16 7.68
C HIS A 17 -13.61 -13.11 8.36
N ILE A 18 -13.16 -13.42 9.58
CA ILE A 18 -12.18 -12.60 10.30
C ILE A 18 -10.81 -12.84 9.68
N LEU A 19 -10.27 -11.82 9.02
CA LEU A 19 -8.93 -11.86 8.43
C LEU A 19 -7.91 -11.35 9.46
N PRO A 20 -6.98 -12.19 9.94
CA PRO A 20 -6.17 -11.89 11.13
C PRO A 20 -5.18 -10.72 11.00
N LYS A 21 -5.11 -10.02 9.86
CA LYS A 21 -4.22 -8.86 9.64
C LYS A 21 -4.84 -7.75 8.80
N ARG A 22 -6.14 -7.84 8.49
CA ARG A 22 -6.81 -6.93 7.53
C ARG A 22 -6.70 -5.46 7.96
N TRP A 23 -6.99 -5.18 9.23
CA TRP A 23 -6.95 -3.81 9.73
C TRP A 23 -5.54 -3.21 9.63
N ILE A 24 -4.48 -4.02 9.78
CA ILE A 24 -3.09 -3.54 9.71
C ILE A 24 -2.82 -3.01 8.30
N VAL A 25 -3.13 -3.82 7.29
CA VAL A 25 -2.95 -3.50 5.88
C VAL A 25 -3.76 -2.26 5.50
N GLU A 26 -5.04 -2.23 5.88
CA GLU A 26 -5.93 -1.08 5.62
C GLU A 26 -5.41 0.21 6.28
N ARG A 27 -4.89 0.15 7.52
CA ARG A 27 -4.28 1.32 8.17
C ARG A 27 -3.03 1.80 7.45
N THR A 28 -2.17 0.89 6.99
CA THR A 28 -0.97 1.29 6.23
C THR A 28 -1.36 2.07 4.98
N PHE A 29 -2.37 1.61 4.23
CA PHE A 29 -2.88 2.34 3.06
C PHE A 29 -3.55 3.67 3.42
N ALA A 30 -4.33 3.72 4.50
CA ALA A 30 -4.95 4.95 4.97
C ALA A 30 -3.89 6.03 5.31
N TRP A 31 -2.79 5.65 5.97
CA TRP A 31 -1.71 6.58 6.33
C TRP A 31 -0.87 7.02 5.13
N LEU A 32 -0.74 6.18 4.10
CA LEU A 32 -0.13 6.60 2.83
C LEU A 32 -0.99 7.66 2.14
N GLY A 33 -2.33 7.55 2.22
CA GLY A 33 -3.25 8.58 1.70
C GLY A 33 -3.11 9.95 2.40
N TRP A 34 -2.54 10.00 3.60
CA TRP A 34 -2.25 11.27 4.30
C TRP A 34 -0.95 11.93 3.85
N SER A 35 -0.10 11.21 3.11
CA SER A 35 1.00 11.84 2.41
C SER A 35 0.43 12.48 1.14
N GLY A 36 0.25 13.82 1.15
CA GLY A 36 -0.40 14.54 0.05
C GLY A 36 0.24 14.31 -1.33
N ARG A 37 1.51 13.90 -1.36
CA ARG A 37 2.22 13.50 -2.59
C ARG A 37 1.64 12.22 -3.24
N LEU A 38 1.08 11.30 -2.45
CA LEU A 38 0.44 10.07 -2.92
C LEU A 38 -1.08 10.21 -3.14
N ALA A 39 -1.65 11.41 -2.98
CA ALA A 39 -3.10 11.62 -3.13
C ALA A 39 -3.60 11.47 -4.59
N LYS A 40 -2.69 11.57 -5.57
CA LYS A 40 -2.98 11.42 -7.00
C LYS A 40 -1.75 10.84 -7.71
N ASP A 41 -1.98 10.11 -8.80
CA ASP A 41 -0.91 9.69 -9.70
C ASP A 41 -0.40 10.91 -10.50
N PHE A 42 0.53 11.64 -9.92
CA PHE A 42 1.22 12.76 -10.56
C PHE A 42 2.46 12.33 -11.36
N GLU A 43 2.92 11.10 -11.14
CA GLU A 43 4.21 10.63 -11.62
C GLU A 43 4.14 10.15 -13.06
N GLN A 44 5.02 10.67 -13.91
CA GLN A 44 5.06 10.33 -15.33
C GLN A 44 5.63 8.92 -15.59
N THR A 45 6.40 8.38 -14.65
CA THR A 45 7.05 7.07 -14.79
C THR A 45 6.71 6.17 -13.61
N ASN A 46 6.56 4.87 -13.90
CA ASN A 46 6.31 3.85 -12.88
C ASN A 46 7.43 3.80 -11.83
N LEU A 47 8.68 4.02 -12.25
CA LEU A 47 9.84 4.07 -11.35
C LEU A 47 9.72 5.21 -10.33
N SER A 48 9.28 6.39 -10.78
CA SER A 48 9.07 7.53 -9.88
C SER A 48 7.91 7.27 -8.92
N ALA A 49 6.79 6.75 -9.43
CA ALA A 49 5.63 6.36 -8.61
C ALA A 49 6.02 5.37 -7.50
N GLU A 50 6.75 4.31 -7.87
CA GLU A 50 7.23 3.31 -6.91
C GLU A 50 8.15 3.92 -5.83
N ASN A 51 9.06 4.82 -6.23
CA ASN A 51 9.95 5.49 -5.30
C ASN A 51 9.19 6.37 -4.31
N PHE A 52 8.15 7.09 -4.75
CA PHE A 52 7.35 7.92 -3.84
C PHE A 52 6.54 7.09 -2.85
N VAL A 53 6.03 5.93 -3.26
CA VAL A 53 5.38 5.00 -2.31
C VAL A 53 6.37 4.53 -1.25
N LYS A 54 7.60 4.14 -1.65
CA LYS A 54 8.67 3.74 -0.72
C LYS A 54 9.03 4.86 0.25
N LEU A 55 9.23 6.08 -0.24
CA LEU A 55 9.53 7.25 0.59
C LEU A 55 8.40 7.57 1.57
N GLY A 56 7.15 7.51 1.10
CA GLY A 56 5.97 7.70 1.94
C GLY A 56 5.94 6.69 3.10
N TYR A 57 6.18 5.42 2.81
CA TYR A 57 6.22 4.38 3.83
C TYR A 57 7.37 4.54 4.83
N ILE A 58 8.58 4.84 4.36
CA ILE A 58 9.74 5.13 5.23
C ILE A 58 9.43 6.30 6.16
N SER A 59 8.83 7.37 5.64
CA SER A 59 8.47 8.54 6.45
C SER A 59 7.46 8.20 7.57
N GLN A 60 6.54 7.25 7.33
CA GLN A 60 5.62 6.78 8.35
C GLN A 60 6.34 5.97 9.41
N ILE A 61 7.20 5.03 9.02
CA ILE A 61 8.02 4.24 9.97
C ILE A 61 8.84 5.16 10.88
N LEU A 62 9.50 6.18 10.31
CA LEU A 62 10.32 7.11 11.09
C LEU A 62 9.52 7.90 12.14
N LYS A 63 8.22 8.16 11.91
CA LYS A 63 7.35 8.79 12.92
C LYS A 63 7.07 7.88 14.11
N PHE A 64 7.08 6.57 13.92
CA PHE A 64 6.81 5.58 14.97
C PHE A 64 8.04 5.17 15.79
N ILE A 65 9.25 5.49 15.30
CA ILE A 65 10.53 5.14 15.98
C ILE A 65 10.93 6.20 17.02
N LYS A 66 10.21 7.31 17.11
CA LYS A 66 10.44 8.37 18.09
C LYS A 66 9.75 8.06 19.42
#